data_AF-A0ABC8LLE3-F1
#
_entry.id   AF-A0ABC8LLE3-F1
#
_cell.length_a   1.000
_cell.length_b   1.000
_cell.length_c   1.000
_cell.angle_alpha   90.00
_cell.angle_beta   90.00
_cell.angle_gamma   90.00
#
_symmetry.space_group_name_H-M   'P 1'
#
loop_
_entity.id
_entity.type
_entity.pdbx_description
1 polymer ?
#
loop_
_entity_poly.entity_id
_entity_poly.type
_entity_poly.pdbx_seq_one_letter_code
_entity_poly.pdbx_strand_id
1 'polypeptide(L)'
;MGGSKMPEVYETKVEAGMSSLAITSTSPHYNTPVQAPIISSYNNHIRPFLDIVDRLRNLNVMKEGIQLPTIVVVGDQSSGKSSVLESLAGISLPRGQGICTRAPLVMKLKRSASSEPEIWLKYGEKVDHTDEEHITEAICTATDAIAGRFSLSKSGH
;
A
#
# COMPACT_ATOMS: atom_id res chain seq x y z
N MET A 1 9.43 60.43 8.63
CA MET A 1 8.16 59.73 8.91
C MET A 1 7.71 59.09 7.61
N GLY A 2 7.67 57.78 7.43
CA GLY A 2 7.09 56.77 8.32
C GLY A 2 5.83 56.27 7.61
N GLY A 3 5.93 55.10 6.97
CA GLY A 3 4.84 54.54 6.18
C GLY A 3 5.17 53.12 5.72
N SER A 4 5.48 52.24 6.67
CA SER A 4 5.59 50.80 6.42
C SER A 4 4.18 50.27 6.10
N LYS A 5 3.93 49.91 4.84
CA LYS A 5 2.66 49.30 4.42
C LYS A 5 2.62 47.87 4.94
N MET A 6 1.67 47.57 5.83
CA MET A 6 1.40 46.21 6.32
C MET A 6 1.05 45.30 5.12
N PRO A 7 1.62 44.09 5.01
CA PRO A 7 1.17 43.14 4.01
C PRO A 7 -0.20 42.58 4.42
N GLU A 8 -1.10 42.59 3.45
CA GLU A 8 -2.47 42.08 3.57
C GLU A 8 -2.42 40.55 3.69
N VAL A 9 -2.89 40.03 4.84
CA VAL A 9 -2.97 38.60 5.11
C VAL A 9 -4.21 38.06 4.42
N TYR A 10 -4.02 37.30 3.33
CA TYR A 10 -5.09 36.49 2.75
C TYR A 10 -5.13 35.13 3.47
N GLU A 11 -6.19 34.94 4.24
CA GLU A 11 -6.51 33.67 4.89
C GLU A 11 -6.92 32.66 3.81
N THR A 12 -6.05 31.67 3.53
CA THR A 12 -6.37 30.61 2.57
C THR A 12 -7.12 29.51 3.31
N LYS A 13 -8.38 29.32 2.95
CA LYS A 13 -9.27 28.28 3.49
C LYS A 13 -8.67 26.90 3.19
N VAL A 14 -8.24 26.19 4.24
CA VAL A 14 -7.66 24.85 4.13
C VAL A 14 -8.80 23.86 3.89
N GLU A 15 -8.90 23.34 2.66
CA GLU A 15 -9.78 22.21 2.35
C GLU A 15 -9.14 20.91 2.84
N ALA A 16 -9.91 20.10 3.55
CA ALA A 16 -9.46 18.92 4.25
C ALA A 16 -8.96 17.84 3.27
N GLY A 17 -7.69 17.46 3.38
CA GLY A 17 -7.11 16.36 2.59
C GLY A 17 -5.59 16.28 2.52
N MET A 18 -4.82 17.06 3.30
CA MET A 18 -3.35 17.01 3.23
C MET A 18 -2.80 15.93 4.16
N SER A 19 -2.26 14.84 3.59
CA SER A 19 -1.31 13.97 4.29
C SER A 19 -0.15 14.84 4.80
N SER A 20 0.11 14.83 6.11
CA SER A 20 0.81 15.89 6.85
C SER A 20 2.32 16.07 6.58
N LEU A 21 2.86 15.67 5.43
CA LEU A 21 4.32 15.54 5.25
C LEU A 21 4.95 16.11 3.97
N ALA A 22 4.25 16.84 3.10
CA ALA A 22 4.94 17.39 1.93
C ALA A 22 4.33 18.69 1.41
N ILE A 23 5.00 19.82 1.69
CA ILE A 23 5.46 20.84 0.73
C ILE A 23 6.34 21.81 1.56
N THR A 24 7.64 21.89 1.26
CA THR A 24 8.53 22.93 1.80
C THR A 24 8.63 24.05 0.77
N SER A 25 8.12 25.24 1.13
CA SER A 25 8.25 26.55 0.47
C SER A 25 8.20 26.61 -1.07
N THR A 26 7.13 27.21 -1.60
CA THR A 26 7.06 27.69 -2.98
C THR A 26 8.04 28.86 -3.18
N SER A 27 9.06 28.68 -4.03
CA SER A 27 9.88 29.80 -4.54
C SER A 27 9.22 30.33 -5.82
N PRO A 28 9.04 31.65 -6.00
CA PRO A 28 8.09 32.21 -6.97
C PRO A 28 8.53 32.15 -8.44
N HIS A 29 9.58 31.40 -8.80
CA HIS A 29 10.17 31.47 -10.14
C HIS A 29 10.38 30.16 -10.91
N TYR A 30 10.08 28.98 -10.34
CA TYR A 30 10.06 27.72 -11.11
C TYR A 30 8.98 26.79 -10.56
N ASN A 31 8.05 26.33 -11.41
CA ASN A 31 6.93 25.47 -11.02
C ASN A 31 7.33 23.99 -10.82
N THR A 32 8.53 23.74 -10.31
CA THR A 32 8.98 22.39 -9.94
C THR A 32 8.58 22.11 -8.50
N PRO A 33 7.70 21.12 -8.25
CA PRO A 33 7.36 20.74 -6.88
C PRO A 33 8.63 20.24 -6.16
N VAL A 34 9.10 21.02 -5.19
CA VAL A 34 10.24 20.66 -4.35
C VAL A 34 9.78 19.55 -3.40
N GLN A 35 10.17 18.31 -3.69
CA GLN A 35 9.88 17.17 -2.82
C GLN A 35 10.71 17.26 -1.55
N ALA A 36 10.14 16.84 -0.42
CA ALA A 36 10.85 16.81 0.85
C ALA A 36 12.17 15.99 0.73
N PRO A 37 13.28 16.41 1.39
CA PRO A 37 14.58 15.75 1.24
C PRO A 37 14.56 14.23 1.51
N ILE A 38 13.76 13.79 2.48
CA ILE A 38 13.61 12.36 2.80
C ILE A 38 12.97 11.56 1.65
N ILE A 39 12.00 12.17 0.95
CA ILE A 39 11.32 11.57 -0.19
C ILE A 39 12.27 11.50 -1.39
N SER A 40 13.01 12.59 -1.65
CA SER A 40 14.01 12.63 -2.72
C SER A 40 15.10 11.58 -2.52
N SER A 41 15.65 11.48 -1.31
CA SER A 41 16.68 10.49 -0.97
C SER A 41 16.17 9.05 -1.15
N TYR A 42 14.95 8.76 -0.67
CA TYR A 42 14.30 7.46 -0.86
C TYR A 42 14.10 7.14 -2.35
N ASN A 43 13.60 8.10 -3.13
CA ASN A 43 13.32 7.91 -4.55
C ASN A 43 14.60 7.61 -5.34
N ASN A 44 15.71 8.28 -5.03
CA ASN A 44 16.96 8.17 -5.77
C ASN A 44 17.78 6.93 -5.37
N HIS A 45 17.74 6.54 -4.10
CA HIS A 45 18.63 5.49 -3.59
C HIS A 45 17.90 4.19 -3.30
N ILE A 46 16.68 4.21 -2.74
CA ILE A 46 16.03 2.99 -2.24
C ILE A 46 15.16 2.34 -3.31
N ARG A 47 14.40 3.14 -4.08
CA ARG A 47 13.51 2.59 -5.14
C ARG A 47 14.23 1.73 -6.17
N PRO A 48 15.40 2.13 -6.72
CA PRO A 48 16.07 1.31 -7.74
C PRO A 48 16.39 -0.09 -7.23
N PHE A 49 16.77 -0.25 -5.96
CA PHE A 49 17.00 -1.57 -5.37
C PHE A 49 15.71 -2.36 -5.22
N LEU A 50 14.62 -1.73 -4.75
CA LEU A 50 13.32 -2.40 -4.64
C LEU A 50 12.83 -2.89 -6.01
N ASP A 51 13.02 -2.09 -7.07
CA ASP A 51 12.66 -2.45 -8.43
C ASP A 51 13.50 -3.63 -8.96
N ILE A 52 14.80 -3.66 -8.65
CA ILE A 52 15.67 -4.80 -9.00
C ILE A 52 15.19 -6.07 -8.29
N VAL A 53 14.90 -6.00 -6.98
CA VAL A 53 14.41 -7.16 -6.23
C VAL A 53 13.08 -7.65 -6.83
N ASP A 54 12.17 -6.76 -7.21
CA ASP A 54 10.92 -7.13 -7.88
C ASP A 54 11.13 -7.80 -9.24
N ARG A 55 12.06 -7.28 -10.05
CA ARG A 55 12.42 -7.89 -11.34
C ARG A 55 13.00 -9.29 -11.14
N LEU A 56 13.88 -9.47 -10.15
CA LEU A 56 14.44 -10.79 -9.81
C LEU A 56 13.34 -11.76 -9.36
N ARG A 57 12.38 -11.31 -8.53
CA ARG A 57 11.23 -12.14 -8.13
C ARG A 57 10.43 -12.60 -9.35
N ASN A 58 10.20 -11.72 -10.32
CA ASN A 58 9.42 -12.04 -11.53
C ASN A 58 10.16 -13.00 -12.48
N LEU A 59 11.49 -13.07 -12.41
CA LEU A 59 12.30 -14.06 -13.12
C LEU A 59 12.32 -15.43 -12.43
N ASN A 60 11.59 -15.60 -11.33
CA ASN A 60 11.51 -16.84 -10.55
C ASN A 60 12.86 -17.35 -10.02
N VAL A 61 13.86 -16.47 -9.85
CA VAL A 61 15.21 -16.87 -9.38
C VAL A 61 15.19 -17.54 -8.00
N MET A 62 14.14 -17.30 -7.22
CA MET A 62 13.92 -17.98 -5.93
C MET A 62 13.68 -19.48 -6.07
N LYS A 63 13.19 -19.96 -7.23
CA LYS A 63 13.04 -21.40 -7.52
C LYS A 63 14.39 -22.09 -7.72
N GLU A 64 15.40 -21.32 -8.13
CA GLU A 64 16.79 -21.76 -8.31
C GLU A 64 17.63 -21.61 -7.02
N GLY A 65 16.98 -21.37 -5.87
CA GLY A 65 17.64 -21.26 -4.57
C GLY A 65 18.21 -19.87 -4.24
N ILE A 66 18.03 -18.87 -5.11
CA ILE A 66 18.47 -17.50 -4.84
C ILE A 66 17.47 -16.81 -3.91
N GLN A 67 17.89 -16.52 -2.68
CA GLN A 67 17.06 -15.81 -1.72
C GLN A 67 16.99 -14.30 -2.04
N LEU A 68 15.78 -13.75 -2.03
CA LEU A 68 15.55 -12.31 -2.21
C LEU A 68 15.06 -11.69 -0.90
N PRO A 69 15.52 -10.47 -0.54
CA PRO A 69 15.07 -9.79 0.67
C PRO A 69 13.55 -9.72 0.72
N THR A 70 12.92 -10.18 1.80
CA THR A 70 11.46 -10.19 1.95
C THR A 70 11.13 -9.87 3.41
N ILE A 71 10.11 -9.03 3.63
CA ILE A 71 9.58 -8.76 4.96
C ILE A 71 8.40 -9.71 5.18
N VAL A 72 8.42 -10.43 6.30
CA VAL A 72 7.37 -11.39 6.66
C VAL A 72 6.74 -10.94 7.98
N VAL A 73 5.42 -10.95 8.04
CA VAL A 73 4.66 -10.63 9.25
C VAL A 73 4.19 -11.94 9.89
N VAL A 74 4.66 -12.21 11.11
CA VAL A 74 4.38 -13.44 11.86
C VAL A 74 3.89 -13.12 13.27
N GLY A 75 3.10 -14.02 13.85
CA GLY A 75 2.61 -13.91 15.21
C GLY A 75 1.29 -14.64 15.43
N ASP A 76 0.93 -14.82 16.71
CA ASP A 76 -0.25 -15.58 17.13
C ASP A 76 -1.56 -15.04 16.55
N GLN A 77 -2.61 -15.86 16.54
CA GLN A 77 -3.94 -15.42 16.11
C GLN A 77 -4.35 -14.16 16.90
N SER A 78 -4.95 -13.18 16.22
CA SER A 78 -5.37 -11.90 16.81
C SER A 78 -4.26 -10.96 17.32
N SER A 79 -2.98 -11.22 17.03
CA SER A 79 -1.86 -10.33 17.41
C SER A 79 -1.76 -9.01 16.63
N GLY A 80 -2.77 -8.64 15.83
CA GLY A 80 -2.79 -7.38 15.07
C GLY A 80 -2.03 -7.39 13.72
N LYS A 81 -1.59 -8.56 13.23
CA LYS A 81 -0.90 -8.70 11.92
C LYS A 81 -1.65 -8.03 10.77
N SER A 82 -2.95 -8.31 10.65
CA SER A 82 -3.80 -7.70 9.62
C SER A 82 -3.87 -6.19 9.79
N SER A 83 -3.99 -5.70 11.02
CA SER A 83 -4.04 -4.26 11.32
C SER A 83 -2.76 -3.51 10.93
N VAL A 84 -1.59 -4.12 11.10
CA VAL A 84 -0.32 -3.57 10.61
C VAL A 84 -0.32 -3.49 9.08
N LEU A 85 -0.72 -4.56 8.40
CA LEU A 85 -0.77 -4.59 6.94
C LEU A 85 -1.81 -3.61 6.36
N GLU A 86 -2.98 -3.51 6.97
CA GLU A 86 -4.03 -2.54 6.63
C GLU A 86 -3.51 -1.11 6.77
N SER A 87 -2.82 -0.80 7.87
CA SER A 87 -2.27 0.54 8.12
C SER A 87 -1.16 0.91 7.12
N LEU A 88 -0.36 -0.07 6.70
CA LEU A 88 0.69 0.14 5.68
C LEU A 88 0.10 0.31 4.27
N ALA A 89 -0.95 -0.45 3.96
CA ALA A 89 -1.52 -0.49 2.61
C ALA A 89 -2.62 0.53 2.36
N GLY A 90 -3.25 1.05 3.41
CA GLY A 90 -4.41 1.93 3.31
C GLY A 90 -5.71 1.20 2.92
N ILE A 91 -5.73 -0.13 2.92
CA ILE A 91 -6.90 -0.94 2.55
C ILE A 91 -7.40 -1.78 3.73
N SER A 92 -8.66 -2.17 3.69
CA SER A 92 -9.20 -3.17 4.61
C SER A 92 -8.83 -4.58 4.17
N LEU A 93 -8.46 -5.43 5.12
CA LEU A 93 -8.23 -6.86 4.88
C LEU A 93 -9.39 -7.68 5.49
N PRO A 94 -9.65 -8.89 4.98
CA PRO A 94 -10.69 -9.76 5.55
C PRO A 94 -10.49 -10.02 7.05
N ARG A 95 -11.57 -9.88 7.83
CA ARG A 95 -11.63 -10.13 9.29
C ARG A 95 -12.81 -11.05 9.65
N GLY A 96 -12.63 -11.98 10.60
CA GLY A 96 -13.72 -12.85 11.10
C GLY A 96 -13.25 -14.16 11.77
N GLN A 97 -14.17 -14.82 12.50
CA GLN A 97 -13.95 -16.15 13.07
C GLN A 97 -13.87 -17.21 11.96
N GLY A 98 -12.86 -18.08 12.00
CA GLY A 98 -12.60 -19.06 10.93
C GLY A 98 -11.79 -18.54 9.74
N ILE A 99 -11.47 -17.24 9.72
CA ILE A 99 -10.61 -16.60 8.71
C ILE A 99 -9.14 -16.63 9.16
N CYS A 100 -8.65 -17.80 9.55
CA CYS A 100 -7.21 -18.02 9.45
C CYS A 100 -6.79 -17.74 8.00
N THR A 101 -5.63 -17.14 7.79
CA THR A 101 -5.07 -16.89 6.45
C THR A 101 -4.96 -18.22 5.69
N ARG A 102 -5.99 -18.57 4.91
CA ARG A 102 -6.10 -19.84 4.17
C ARG A 102 -5.18 -19.91 2.96
N ALA A 103 -4.75 -18.75 2.47
CA ALA A 103 -3.75 -18.59 1.44
C ALA A 103 -2.79 -17.46 1.84
N PRO A 104 -1.47 -17.62 1.69
CA PRO A 104 -0.52 -16.54 1.95
C PRO A 104 -0.84 -15.29 1.10
N LEU A 105 -0.95 -14.13 1.74
CA LEU A 105 -1.12 -12.85 1.06
C LEU A 105 0.26 -12.22 0.81
N VAL A 106 0.61 -12.00 -0.45
CA VAL A 106 1.80 -11.24 -0.83
C VAL A 106 1.37 -9.82 -1.20
N MET A 107 1.78 -8.85 -0.41
CA MET A 107 1.45 -7.44 -0.61
C MET A 107 2.61 -6.71 -1.29
N LYS A 108 2.32 -6.03 -2.40
CA LYS A 108 3.30 -5.19 -3.13
C LYS A 108 2.77 -3.76 -3.18
N LEU A 109 3.44 -2.86 -2.48
CA LEU A 109 3.10 -1.44 -2.47
C LEU A 109 4.07 -0.68 -3.36
N LYS A 110 3.54 0.06 -4.33
CA LYS A 110 4.33 0.88 -5.26
C LYS A 110 3.77 2.30 -5.26
N ARG A 111 4.67 3.28 -5.29
CA ARG A 111 4.25 4.67 -5.48
C ARG A 111 3.93 4.85 -6.96
N SER A 112 2.73 5.31 -7.24
CA SER A 112 2.35 5.80 -8.56
C SER A 112 2.53 7.31 -8.65
N ALA A 113 2.72 7.82 -9.86
CA ALA A 113 2.58 9.25 -10.15
C ALA A 113 1.11 9.65 -10.37
N SER A 114 0.22 8.68 -10.53
CA SER A 114 -1.24 8.87 -10.58
C SER A 114 -1.75 9.39 -9.24
N SER A 115 -2.75 10.29 -9.29
CA SER A 115 -3.52 10.70 -8.11
C SER A 115 -4.45 9.59 -7.63
N GLU A 116 -4.93 8.75 -8.55
CA GLU A 116 -5.81 7.62 -8.26
C GLU A 116 -4.98 6.35 -7.97
N PRO A 117 -5.26 5.64 -6.86
CA PRO A 117 -4.63 4.37 -6.55
C PRO A 117 -5.08 3.29 -7.54
N GLU A 118 -4.13 2.50 -8.04
CA GLU A 118 -4.41 1.31 -8.83
C GLU A 118 -4.30 0.08 -7.93
N ILE A 119 -5.41 -0.65 -7.76
CA ILE A 119 -5.47 -1.84 -6.91
C ILE A 119 -5.90 -3.03 -7.76
N TRP A 120 -5.13 -4.11 -7.67
CA TRP A 120 -5.44 -5.37 -8.33
C TRP A 120 -4.90 -6.55 -7.54
N LEU A 121 -5.55 -7.70 -7.73
CA LEU A 121 -5.20 -8.97 -7.12
C LEU A 121 -4.82 -9.95 -8.22
N LYS A 122 -3.71 -10.67 -8.04
CA LYS A 122 -3.32 -11.76 -8.93
C LYS A 122 -3.36 -13.08 -8.18
N TYR A 123 -4.05 -14.06 -8.75
CA TYR A 123 -4.11 -15.42 -8.23
C TYR A 123 -4.24 -16.43 -9.37
N GLY A 124 -3.37 -17.45 -9.38
CA GLY A 124 -3.18 -18.29 -10.56
C GLY A 124 -2.84 -17.44 -11.79
N GLU A 125 -3.58 -17.68 -12.88
CA GLU A 125 -3.48 -16.91 -14.13
C GLU A 125 -4.43 -15.71 -14.20
N LYS A 126 -5.22 -15.46 -13.14
CA LYS A 126 -6.20 -14.37 -13.10
C LYS A 126 -5.61 -13.09 -12.50
N VAL A 127 -6.06 -11.96 -13.04
CA VAL A 127 -5.79 -10.61 -12.52
C VAL A 127 -7.12 -9.89 -12.44
N ASP A 128 -7.53 -9.51 -11.23
CA ASP A 128 -8.78 -8.81 -10.97
C ASP A 128 -8.45 -7.40 -10.47
N HIS A 129 -8.96 -6.38 -11.17
CA HIS A 129 -8.88 -4.99 -10.72
C HIS A 129 -10.03 -4.69 -9.74
N THR A 130 -9.74 -3.88 -8.73
CA THR A 130 -10.68 -3.52 -7.67
C THR A 130 -10.35 -2.12 -7.13
N ASP A 131 -11.17 -1.61 -6.22
CA ASP A 131 -10.94 -0.39 -5.47
C ASP A 131 -10.83 -0.69 -3.95
N GLU A 132 -10.64 0.35 -3.15
CA GLU A 132 -10.50 0.26 -1.69
C GLU A 132 -11.79 -0.24 -0.99
N GLU A 133 -12.95 -0.03 -1.59
CA GLU A 133 -14.24 -0.44 -1.04
C GLU A 133 -14.45 -1.96 -1.22
N HIS A 134 -14.10 -2.50 -2.39
CA HIS A 134 -14.38 -3.89 -2.76
C HIS A 134 -13.19 -4.85 -2.54
N ILE A 135 -12.00 -4.33 -2.21
CA ILE A 135 -10.78 -5.14 -2.04
C ILE A 135 -10.93 -6.29 -1.04
N THR A 136 -11.68 -6.09 0.04
CA THR A 136 -11.90 -7.14 1.05
C THR A 136 -12.68 -8.32 0.47
N GLU A 137 -13.75 -8.05 -0.28
CA GLU A 137 -14.56 -9.09 -0.95
C GLU A 137 -13.76 -9.77 -2.06
N ALA A 138 -12.98 -9.02 -2.82
CA ALA A 138 -12.13 -9.55 -3.87
C ALA A 138 -11.07 -10.51 -3.30
N ILE A 139 -10.44 -10.18 -2.16
CA ILE A 139 -9.52 -11.09 -1.46
C ILE A 139 -10.24 -12.36 -0.98
N CYS A 140 -11.43 -12.23 -0.40
CA CYS A 140 -12.23 -13.39 0.02
C CYS A 140 -12.56 -14.32 -1.15
N THR A 141 -13.02 -13.75 -2.27
CA THR A 141 -13.35 -14.47 -3.49
C THR A 141 -12.14 -15.19 -4.07
N ALA A 142 -10.99 -14.51 -4.16
CA ALA A 142 -9.74 -15.11 -4.60
C ALA A 142 -9.29 -16.24 -3.66
N THR A 143 -9.44 -16.04 -2.34
CA THR A 143 -9.08 -17.05 -1.34
C THR A 143 -9.95 -18.30 -1.48
N ASP A 144 -11.27 -18.14 -1.66
CA ASP A 144 -12.18 -19.27 -1.88
C ASP A 144 -11.89 -20.00 -3.19
N ALA A 145 -11.49 -19.27 -4.24
CA ALA A 145 -11.12 -19.86 -5.52
C ALA A 145 -9.86 -20.74 -5.44
N ILE A 146 -8.90 -20.38 -4.58
CA ILE A 146 -7.61 -21.09 -4.44
C ILE A 146 -7.68 -22.19 -3.37
N ALA A 147 -8.31 -21.89 -2.23
CA ALA A 147 -8.29 -22.74 -1.03
C ALA A 147 -9.61 -23.49 -0.79
N GLY A 148 -10.62 -23.30 -1.65
CA GLY A 148 -11.97 -23.82 -1.47
C GLY A 148 -12.78 -23.03 -0.46
N ARG A 149 -14.11 -23.17 -0.48
CA ARG A 149 -15.01 -22.53 0.50
C ARG A 149 -14.89 -23.20 1.86
N PHE A 150 -14.92 -22.39 2.92
CA PHE A 150 -14.99 -22.91 4.28
C PHE A 150 -16.39 -23.51 4.53
N SER A 151 -16.50 -24.83 4.51
CA SER A 151 -17.67 -25.54 5.00
C SER A 151 -17.42 -25.96 6.43
N LEU A 152 -18.11 -25.35 7.38
CA LEU A 152 -18.37 -26.04 8.64
C LEU A 152 -19.28 -27.20 8.28
N SER A 153 -18.75 -28.43 8.23
CA SER A 153 -19.63 -29.58 8.35
C SER A 153 -20.38 -29.38 9.65
N LYS A 154 -21.70 -29.17 9.59
CA LYS A 154 -22.54 -29.36 10.78
C LYS A 154 -22.31 -30.82 11.17
N SER A 155 -21.46 -31.06 12.17
CA SER A 155 -21.39 -32.36 12.81
C SER A 155 -22.77 -32.58 13.41
N GLY A 156 -23.55 -33.43 12.75
CA GLY A 156 -24.77 -33.97 13.34
C GLY A 156 -24.38 -34.77 14.58
N HIS A 157 -24.79 -34.30 15.74
CA HIS A 157 -25.78 -34.95 16.61
C HIS A 157 -25.96 -34.12 17.88
#